data_AF-A0A7W9DTD2-F1
#
_entry.id   AF-A0A7W9DTD2-F1
#
_cell.length_a   1.000
_cell.length_b   1.000
_cell.length_c   1.000
_cell.angle_alpha   90.00
_cell.angle_beta   90.00
_cell.angle_gamma   90.00
#
_symmetry.space_group_name_H-M   'P 1'
#
loop_
_entity.id
_entity.type
_entity.pdbx_description
1 polymer ?
#
loop_
_entity_poly.entity_id
_entity_poly.type
_entity_poly.pdbx_seq_one_letter_code
_entity_poly.pdbx_strand_id
1 'polypeptide(L)'
;MSAVQRFGYATLTGLLDSPKFRLELIAVAGAEEDETIREALAENYLGLVEPWKQVCAEILRARRFKLRPGITLDTLVSMPTATAEGVALRALIDPGVGVVDHTGRRSLLGTAMLALLVGCTEPADVIGGTSLEQVVQDLHSGPDRTTPAATRSQAAPSGSRSRPAPADRGRRSA
;
A
#
# COMPACT_ATOMS: atom_id res chain seq x y z
N MET A 1 -6.35 3.91 16.20
CA MET A 1 -6.34 2.65 15.41
C MET A 1 -6.82 2.95 13.99
N SER A 2 -6.08 2.52 12.95
CA SER A 2 -6.43 2.82 11.55
C SER A 2 -7.70 2.08 11.10
N ALA A 3 -8.39 2.60 10.09
CA ALA A 3 -9.58 1.96 9.53
C ALA A 3 -9.27 0.56 8.95
N VAL A 4 -8.10 0.41 8.33
CA VAL A 4 -7.62 -0.86 7.77
C VAL A 4 -7.44 -1.93 8.85
N GLN A 5 -6.87 -1.56 10.00
CA GLN A 5 -6.72 -2.49 11.13
C GLN A 5 -8.08 -2.96 11.68
N ARG A 6 -9.05 -2.04 11.80
CA ARG A 6 -10.41 -2.42 12.21
C ARG A 6 -11.09 -3.35 11.22
N PHE A 7 -10.94 -3.07 9.92
CA PHE A 7 -11.48 -3.92 8.87
C PHE A 7 -10.84 -5.31 8.93
N GLY A 8 -9.51 -5.40 8.95
CA GLY A 8 -8.82 -6.69 9.03
C GLY A 8 -9.14 -7.48 10.32
N TYR A 9 -9.36 -6.80 11.45
CA TYR A 9 -9.86 -7.47 12.66
C TYR A 9 -11.26 -8.05 12.44
N ALA A 10 -12.22 -7.21 12.00
CA ALA A 10 -13.61 -7.61 11.83
C ALA A 10 -13.79 -8.71 10.76
N THR A 11 -13.07 -8.60 9.64
CA THR A 11 -13.07 -9.59 8.57
C THR A 11 -12.56 -10.94 9.07
N LEU A 12 -11.42 -10.95 9.78
CA LEU A 12 -10.85 -12.20 10.28
C LEU A 12 -11.73 -12.85 11.35
N THR A 13 -12.23 -12.09 12.33
CA THR A 13 -13.13 -12.66 13.35
C THR A 13 -14.43 -13.17 12.73
N GLY A 14 -15.01 -12.42 11.79
CA GLY A 14 -16.21 -12.87 11.07
C GLY A 14 -15.99 -14.15 10.26
N LEU A 15 -14.80 -14.31 9.67
CA LEU A 15 -14.43 -15.53 8.96
C LEU A 15 -14.28 -16.73 9.91
N LEU A 16 -13.65 -16.53 11.08
CA LEU A 16 -13.48 -17.58 12.09
C LEU A 16 -14.80 -18.02 12.73
N ASP A 17 -15.73 -17.09 12.90
CA ASP A 17 -17.06 -17.35 13.45
C ASP A 17 -18.02 -17.96 12.40
N SER A 18 -17.61 -18.03 11.12
CA SER A 18 -18.44 -18.51 10.02
C SER A 18 -18.40 -20.04 9.88
N PRO A 19 -19.55 -20.75 9.99
CA PRO A 19 -19.62 -22.16 9.63
C PRO A 19 -19.36 -22.39 8.13
N LYS A 20 -19.71 -21.43 7.27
CA LYS A 20 -19.50 -21.51 5.81
C LYS A 20 -18.02 -21.73 5.50
N PHE A 21 -17.12 -21.01 6.17
CA PHE A 21 -15.67 -21.14 5.91
C PHE A 21 -15.15 -22.55 6.22
N ARG A 22 -15.64 -23.18 7.30
CA ARG A 22 -15.26 -24.57 7.61
C ARG A 22 -15.80 -25.57 6.59
N LEU A 23 -17.03 -25.37 6.11
CA LEU A 23 -17.58 -26.20 5.04
C LEU A 23 -16.81 -26.02 3.73
N GLU A 24 -16.37 -24.80 3.44
CA GLU A 24 -15.54 -24.51 2.27
C GLU A 24 -14.20 -25.24 2.34
N LEU A 25 -13.54 -25.28 3.50
CA LEU A 25 -12.31 -26.07 3.69
C LEU A 25 -12.54 -27.57 3.44
N ILE A 26 -13.66 -28.13 3.89
CA ILE A 26 -14.03 -29.53 3.62
C ILE A 26 -14.28 -29.74 2.12
N ALA A 27 -15.01 -28.82 1.47
CA ALA A 27 -15.29 -28.89 0.04
C ALA A 27 -14.01 -28.80 -0.79
N VAL A 28 -13.05 -27.93 -0.42
CA VAL A 28 -11.73 -27.84 -1.05
C VAL A 28 -10.98 -29.16 -0.95
N ALA A 29 -11.02 -29.82 0.21
CA ALA A 29 -10.40 -31.14 0.37
C ALA A 29 -11.08 -32.23 -0.49
N GLY A 30 -12.40 -32.13 -0.72
CA GLY A 30 -13.14 -33.03 -1.61
C GLY A 30 -12.99 -32.73 -3.10
N ALA A 31 -12.59 -31.51 -3.47
CA ALA A 31 -12.51 -31.07 -4.86
C ALA A 31 -11.34 -31.69 -5.63
N GLU A 32 -10.36 -32.31 -4.97
CA GLU A 32 -9.23 -32.98 -5.62
C GLU A 32 -9.68 -34.07 -6.60
N GLU A 33 -10.83 -34.72 -6.33
CA GLU A 33 -11.37 -35.82 -7.11
C GLU A 33 -12.74 -35.51 -7.76
N ASP A 34 -13.27 -34.29 -7.58
CA ASP A 34 -14.59 -33.90 -8.07
C ASP A 34 -14.56 -32.55 -8.80
N GLU A 35 -14.68 -32.63 -10.13
CA GLU A 35 -14.74 -31.47 -11.02
C GLU A 35 -15.91 -30.54 -10.72
N THR A 36 -17.07 -31.09 -10.36
CA THR A 36 -18.28 -30.28 -10.10
C THR A 36 -18.08 -29.42 -8.85
N ILE A 37 -17.47 -30.00 -7.82
CA ILE A 37 -17.12 -29.26 -6.59
C ILE A 37 -16.07 -28.19 -6.92
N ARG A 38 -15.07 -28.52 -7.74
CA ARG A 38 -14.04 -27.56 -8.16
C ARG A 38 -14.62 -26.37 -8.92
N GLU A 39 -15.49 -26.61 -9.89
CA GLU A 39 -16.17 -25.57 -10.67
C GLU A 39 -17.05 -24.69 -9.77
N ALA A 40 -17.85 -25.31 -8.90
CA ALA A 40 -18.71 -24.58 -7.96
C ALA A 40 -17.90 -23.69 -6.99
N LEU A 41 -16.75 -24.17 -6.51
CA LEU A 41 -15.83 -23.37 -5.70
C LEU A 41 -15.26 -22.20 -6.51
N ALA A 42 -14.78 -22.44 -7.74
CA ALA A 42 -14.23 -21.40 -8.60
C ALA A 42 -15.24 -20.28 -8.89
N GLU A 43 -16.49 -20.63 -9.18
CA GLU A 43 -17.58 -19.67 -9.37
C GLU A 43 -17.85 -18.82 -8.13
N ASN A 44 -17.85 -19.45 -6.93
CA ASN A 44 -18.00 -18.73 -5.66
C ASN A 44 -16.87 -17.72 -5.43
N TYR A 45 -15.60 -18.06 -5.75
CA TYR A 45 -14.48 -17.11 -5.65
C TYR A 45 -14.59 -15.96 -6.64
N LEU A 46 -14.94 -16.24 -7.90
CA LEU A 46 -15.13 -15.20 -8.92
C LEU A 46 -16.24 -14.22 -8.52
N GLY A 47 -17.36 -14.75 -8.01
CA GLY A 47 -18.48 -13.95 -7.51
C GLY A 47 -18.12 -13.07 -6.31
N LEU A 48 -17.18 -13.49 -5.47
CA LEU A 48 -16.70 -12.72 -4.33
C LEU A 48 -15.74 -11.59 -4.76
N VAL A 49 -14.83 -11.84 -5.69
CA VAL A 49 -13.74 -10.91 -6.04
C VAL A 49 -14.20 -9.77 -6.96
N GLU A 50 -15.07 -10.05 -7.92
CA GLU A 50 -15.43 -9.09 -8.97
C GLU A 50 -16.02 -7.76 -8.44
N PRO A 51 -16.98 -7.78 -7.48
CA PRO A 51 -17.55 -6.54 -6.93
C PRO A 51 -16.51 -5.65 -6.22
N TRP A 52 -15.48 -6.26 -5.63
CA TRP A 52 -14.46 -5.52 -4.87
C TRP A 52 -13.49 -4.75 -5.75
N LYS A 53 -13.32 -5.14 -7.02
CA LYS A 53 -12.41 -4.44 -7.95
C LYS A 53 -12.83 -2.98 -8.14
N GLN A 54 -14.12 -2.74 -8.36
CA GLN A 54 -14.68 -1.39 -8.53
C GLN A 54 -14.53 -0.56 -7.26
N VAL A 55 -14.82 -1.16 -6.10
CA VAL A 55 -14.66 -0.49 -4.80
C VAL A 55 -13.20 -0.10 -4.57
N CYS A 56 -12.26 -1.00 -4.84
CA CYS A 56 -10.83 -0.71 -4.69
C CYS A 56 -10.37 0.39 -5.65
N ALA A 57 -10.79 0.36 -6.91
CA ALA A 57 -10.47 1.40 -7.89
C ALA A 57 -10.94 2.79 -7.43
N GLU A 58 -12.17 2.87 -6.93
CA GLU A 58 -12.77 4.12 -6.43
C GLU A 58 -12.06 4.63 -5.17
N ILE A 59 -11.69 3.73 -4.25
CA ILE A 59 -10.91 4.09 -3.06
C ILE A 59 -9.54 4.66 -3.45
N LEU A 60 -8.81 3.99 -4.36
CA LEU A 60 -7.50 4.44 -4.82
C LEU A 60 -7.61 5.84 -5.45
N ARG A 61 -8.59 6.02 -6.34
CA ARG A 61 -8.87 7.30 -7.01
C ARG A 61 -9.18 8.40 -6.00
N ALA A 62 -10.11 8.16 -5.08
CA ALA A 62 -10.50 9.12 -4.05
C ALA A 62 -9.36 9.51 -3.11
N ARG A 63 -8.40 8.60 -2.89
CA ARG A 63 -7.22 8.82 -2.04
C ARG A 63 -5.98 9.29 -2.81
N ARG A 64 -6.10 9.54 -4.11
CA ARG A 64 -4.99 9.93 -5.00
C ARG A 64 -3.83 8.94 -4.98
N PHE A 65 -4.15 7.65 -4.94
CA PHE A 65 -3.21 6.56 -5.15
C PHE A 65 -3.42 5.93 -6.52
N LYS A 66 -2.36 5.31 -7.03
CA LYS A 66 -2.40 4.40 -8.16
C LYS A 66 -1.68 3.11 -7.79
N LEU A 67 -1.92 2.06 -8.56
CA LEU A 67 -1.17 0.81 -8.44
C LEU A 67 0.25 1.00 -8.94
N ARG A 68 1.21 0.32 -8.30
CA ARG A 68 2.58 0.24 -8.80
C ARG A 68 2.64 -0.52 -10.13
N PRO A 69 3.66 -0.27 -10.97
CA PRO A 69 3.91 -1.07 -12.16
C PRO A 69 3.95 -2.58 -11.84
N GLY A 70 3.27 -3.39 -12.66
CA GLY A 70 3.18 -4.84 -12.49
C GLY A 70 2.06 -5.32 -11.56
N ILE A 71 1.39 -4.44 -10.82
CA ILE A 71 0.25 -4.80 -9.97
C ILE A 71 -1.07 -4.46 -10.67
N THR A 72 -1.97 -5.45 -10.75
CA THR A 72 -3.33 -5.27 -11.28
C THR A 72 -4.34 -5.12 -10.14
N LEU A 73 -5.54 -4.63 -10.46
CA LEU A 73 -6.65 -4.64 -9.49
C LEU A 73 -7.01 -6.06 -9.05
N ASP A 74 -6.92 -7.03 -9.96
CA ASP A 74 -7.16 -8.44 -9.67
C ASP A 74 -6.17 -8.93 -8.61
N THR A 75 -4.87 -8.64 -8.79
CA THR A 75 -3.86 -8.99 -7.79
C THR A 75 -4.14 -8.29 -6.46
N LEU A 76 -4.45 -6.99 -6.47
CA LEU A 76 -4.74 -6.22 -5.26
C LEU A 76 -5.92 -6.78 -4.47
N VAL A 77 -6.98 -7.25 -5.13
CA VAL A 77 -8.16 -7.81 -4.45
C VAL A 77 -7.94 -9.25 -4.01
N SER A 78 -7.21 -10.06 -4.80
CA SER A 78 -6.96 -11.46 -4.47
C SER A 78 -6.01 -11.66 -3.30
N MET A 79 -4.99 -10.79 -3.13
CA MET A 79 -4.01 -10.93 -2.05
C MET A 79 -4.63 -10.85 -0.64
N PRO A 80 -5.50 -9.87 -0.32
CA PRO A 80 -6.21 -9.83 0.95
C PRO A 80 -7.05 -11.09 1.22
N THR A 81 -7.74 -11.63 0.21
CA THR A 81 -8.55 -12.86 0.33
C THR A 81 -7.68 -14.05 0.71
N ALA A 82 -6.64 -14.33 -0.09
CA ALA A 82 -5.71 -15.43 0.18
C ALA A 82 -5.03 -15.28 1.55
N THR A 83 -4.69 -14.04 1.93
CA THR A 83 -4.12 -13.76 3.25
C THR A 83 -5.13 -14.02 4.36
N ALA A 84 -6.39 -13.60 4.20
CA ALA A 84 -7.44 -13.79 5.19
C ALA A 84 -7.69 -15.29 5.44
N GLU A 85 -7.80 -16.07 4.37
CA GLU A 85 -8.02 -17.51 4.44
C GLU A 85 -6.84 -18.25 5.06
N GLY A 86 -5.60 -17.93 4.65
CA GLY A 86 -4.40 -18.53 5.24
C GLY A 86 -4.23 -18.20 6.73
N VAL A 87 -4.50 -16.95 7.12
CA VAL A 87 -4.47 -16.54 8.53
C VAL A 87 -5.59 -17.21 9.33
N ALA A 88 -6.79 -17.33 8.77
CA ALA A 88 -7.91 -17.99 9.42
C ALA A 88 -7.66 -19.49 9.61
N LEU A 89 -7.15 -20.17 8.59
CA LEU A 89 -6.75 -21.57 8.66
C LEU A 89 -5.73 -21.78 9.79
N ARG A 90 -4.71 -20.92 9.88
CA ARG A 90 -3.71 -20.99 10.96
C ARG A 90 -4.34 -20.81 12.34
N ALA A 91 -5.30 -19.90 12.49
CA ALA A 91 -6.00 -19.69 13.76
C ALA A 91 -6.90 -20.87 14.15
N LEU A 92 -7.50 -21.55 13.17
CA LEU A 92 -8.33 -22.73 13.41
C LEU A 92 -7.50 -23.93 13.86
N ILE A 93 -6.27 -24.08 13.35
CA ILE A 93 -5.35 -25.15 13.71
C ILE A 93 -4.74 -24.90 15.10
N ASP A 94 -4.29 -23.67 15.36
CA ASP A 94 -3.68 -23.28 16.64
C ASP A 94 -4.31 -21.97 17.15
N PRO A 95 -5.31 -22.04 18.04
CA PRO A 95 -5.91 -20.86 18.64
C PRO A 95 -4.94 -20.00 19.46
N GLY A 96 -3.80 -20.57 19.91
CA GLY A 96 -2.78 -19.89 20.70
C GLY A 96 -1.77 -19.08 19.90
N VAL A 97 -1.80 -19.17 18.56
CA VAL A 97 -0.81 -18.57 17.65
C VAL A 97 -0.82 -17.03 17.61
N GLY A 98 -1.77 -16.39 18.29
CA GLY A 98 -1.77 -14.95 18.51
C GLY A 98 -2.08 -14.10 17.27
N VAL A 99 -2.80 -14.65 16.28
CA VAL A 99 -3.16 -13.93 15.05
C VAL A 99 -4.29 -12.91 15.22
N VAL A 100 -5.03 -12.98 16.34
CA VAL A 100 -6.03 -12.01 16.75
C VAL A 100 -5.70 -11.48 18.13
N ASP A 101 -5.58 -10.17 18.25
CA ASP A 101 -5.50 -9.45 19.53
C ASP A 101 -6.86 -8.81 19.81
N HIS A 102 -7.66 -9.46 20.65
CA HIS A 102 -8.97 -8.98 21.04
C HIS A 102 -8.92 -7.73 21.93
N THR A 103 -7.86 -7.57 22.74
CA THR A 103 -7.70 -6.43 23.64
C THR A 103 -7.45 -5.15 22.83
N GLY A 104 -6.51 -5.21 21.88
CA GLY A 104 -6.18 -4.10 21.00
C GLY A 104 -7.09 -3.99 19.77
N ARG A 105 -7.98 -4.97 19.53
CA ARG A 105 -8.80 -5.13 18.32
C ARG A 105 -7.97 -5.08 17.04
N ARG A 106 -6.86 -5.81 17.03
CA ARG A 106 -5.92 -5.93 15.90
C ARG A 106 -5.85 -7.36 15.42
N SER A 107 -5.40 -7.55 14.19
CA SER A 107 -5.13 -8.88 13.65
C SER A 107 -3.92 -8.90 12.74
N LEU A 108 -3.38 -10.10 12.52
CA LEU A 108 -2.35 -10.32 11.51
C LEU A 108 -2.86 -9.90 10.13
N LEU A 109 -4.13 -10.20 9.80
CA LEU A 109 -4.77 -9.74 8.55
C LEU A 109 -4.76 -8.21 8.43
N GLY A 110 -5.14 -7.48 9.47
CA GLY A 110 -5.12 -6.01 9.46
C GLY A 110 -3.72 -5.43 9.22
N THR A 111 -2.69 -6.11 9.73
CA THR A 111 -1.29 -5.74 9.51
C THR A 111 -0.85 -6.07 8.09
N ALA A 112 -1.19 -7.25 7.58
CA ALA A 112 -0.90 -7.66 6.22
C ALA A 112 -1.58 -6.74 5.20
N MET A 113 -2.83 -6.35 5.42
CA MET A 113 -3.54 -5.40 4.56
C MET A 113 -2.85 -4.02 4.50
N LEU A 114 -2.31 -3.53 5.63
CA LEU A 114 -1.52 -2.29 5.61
C LEU A 114 -0.24 -2.47 4.76
N ALA A 115 0.46 -3.58 4.95
CA ALA A 115 1.67 -3.89 4.18
C ALA A 115 1.36 -4.00 2.68
N LEU A 116 0.25 -4.67 2.31
CA LEU A 116 -0.21 -4.77 0.93
C LEU A 116 -0.58 -3.41 0.35
N LEU A 117 -1.31 -2.57 1.09
CA LEU A 117 -1.64 -1.22 0.59
C LEU A 117 -0.39 -0.38 0.36
N VAL A 118 0.57 -0.40 1.30
CA VAL A 118 1.84 0.34 1.15
C VAL A 118 2.69 -0.24 0.01
N GLY A 119 2.73 -1.57 -0.11
CA GLY A 119 3.54 -2.27 -1.09
C GLY A 119 2.97 -2.16 -2.50
N CYS A 120 1.66 -2.25 -2.68
CA CYS A 120 1.02 -2.31 -3.99
C CYS A 120 0.64 -0.95 -4.57
N THR A 121 0.66 0.11 -3.76
CA THR A 121 0.23 1.44 -4.18
C THR A 121 1.33 2.47 -4.07
N GLU A 122 1.21 3.53 -4.85
CA GLU A 122 2.06 4.71 -4.79
C GLU A 122 1.21 5.96 -5.07
N PRO A 123 1.66 7.17 -4.66
CA PRO A 123 0.95 8.40 -4.96
C PRO A 123 0.72 8.58 -6.47
N ALA A 124 -0.46 9.06 -6.84
CA ALA A 124 -0.88 9.17 -8.24
C ALA A 124 -0.04 10.17 -9.07
N ASP A 125 0.68 11.08 -8.41
CA ASP A 125 1.55 12.09 -9.02
C ASP A 125 2.98 11.60 -9.30
N VAL A 126 3.34 10.38 -8.88
CA VAL A 126 4.62 9.77 -9.22
C VAL A 126 4.66 9.47 -10.73
N ILE A 127 5.68 9.98 -11.43
CA ILE A 127 5.91 9.72 -12.86
C ILE A 127 6.84 8.51 -13.01
N GLY A 128 6.53 7.62 -13.97
CA GLY A 128 7.30 6.39 -14.20
C GLY A 128 6.96 5.25 -13.22
N GLY A 129 6.75 5.59 -11.94
CA GLY A 129 6.44 4.63 -10.89
C GLY A 129 7.60 3.70 -10.56
N THR A 130 7.49 2.99 -9.44
CA THR A 130 8.51 2.01 -9.02
C THR A 130 7.84 0.67 -8.76
N SER A 131 8.31 -0.40 -9.41
CA SER A 131 7.79 -1.75 -9.19
C SER A 131 8.11 -2.24 -7.77
N LEU A 132 7.42 -3.27 -7.30
CA LEU A 132 7.67 -3.81 -5.96
C LEU A 132 9.09 -4.42 -5.86
N GLU A 133 9.57 -5.06 -6.93
CA GLU A 133 10.91 -5.64 -7.01
C GLU A 133 11.99 -4.57 -6.92
N GLN A 134 11.79 -3.43 -7.60
CA GLN A 134 12.69 -2.28 -7.51
C GLN A 134 12.72 -1.71 -6.10
N VAL A 135 11.55 -1.53 -5.46
CA VAL A 135 11.49 -1.10 -4.05
C VAL A 135 12.31 -2.03 -3.15
N VAL A 136 12.20 -3.35 -3.36
CA VAL A 136 12.99 -4.32 -2.59
C VAL A 136 14.49 -4.21 -2.90
N GLN A 137 14.89 -4.03 -4.15
CA GLN A 137 16.30 -3.85 -4.53
C GLN A 137 16.91 -2.58 -3.93
N ASP A 138 16.16 -1.47 -3.92
CA ASP A 138 16.60 -0.20 -3.35
C ASP A 138 16.79 -0.30 -1.83
N LEU A 139 15.94 -1.07 -1.14
CA LEU A 139 16.08 -1.33 0.30
C LEU A 139 17.40 -2.08 0.64
N HIS A 140 17.84 -3.00 -0.22
CA HIS A 140 19.09 -3.74 -0.03
C HIS A 140 20.33 -2.92 -0.38
N SER A 141 20.20 -2.02 -1.34
CA SER A 141 21.32 -1.21 -1.84
C SER A 141 21.66 -0.05 -0.89
N GLY A 142 20.83 0.21 0.13
CA GLY A 142 20.94 1.39 1.00
C GLY A 142 20.57 2.67 0.26
N PRO A 143 20.31 3.78 0.95
CA PRO A 143 20.05 5.04 0.28
C PRO A 143 21.32 5.46 -0.47
N ASP A 144 21.28 5.37 -1.80
CA ASP A 144 22.30 5.91 -2.67
C ASP A 144 22.44 7.41 -2.36
N ARG A 145 23.56 7.79 -1.71
CA ARG A 145 23.93 9.18 -1.42
C ARG A 145 24.42 9.88 -2.69
N THR A 146 23.65 9.80 -3.76
CA THR A 146 23.93 10.46 -5.04
C THR A 146 22.71 11.23 -5.49
N THR A 147 22.18 12.07 -4.59
CA THR A 147 21.60 13.34 -5.02
C THR A 147 22.76 14.29 -5.31
N PRO A 148 22.99 14.76 -6.55
CA PRO A 148 23.86 15.89 -6.76
C PRO A 148 23.20 17.10 -6.12
N ALA A 149 23.81 17.59 -5.05
CA ALA A 149 23.49 18.91 -4.51
C ALA A 149 23.79 19.98 -5.58
N ALA A 150 22.82 20.89 -5.73
CA ALA A 150 23.00 22.25 -6.21
C ALA A 150 23.40 22.47 -7.69
N THR A 151 22.40 22.80 -8.50
CA THR A 151 22.54 23.89 -9.48
C THR A 151 21.82 25.12 -8.93
N ARG A 152 22.44 25.80 -7.96
CA ARG A 152 22.29 27.26 -7.86
C ARG A 152 23.11 27.85 -9.02
N SER A 153 22.49 27.97 -10.18
CA SER A 153 23.03 28.84 -11.24
C SER A 153 22.61 30.26 -10.93
N GLN A 154 23.51 31.01 -10.31
CA GLN A 154 23.56 32.45 -10.43
C GLN A 154 23.84 32.80 -11.89
N ALA A 155 22.94 33.55 -12.52
CA ALA A 155 23.26 34.38 -13.68
C ALA A 155 22.85 35.82 -13.35
N ALA A 156 23.83 36.71 -13.47
CA ALA A 156 23.83 38.12 -13.07
C ALA A 156 22.91 39.01 -13.95
N PRO A 157 22.91 40.33 -13.70
CA PRO A 157 23.70 41.14 -14.62
C PRO A 157 24.61 42.17 -13.94
N SER A 158 25.88 42.13 -14.34
CA SER A 158 26.85 43.21 -14.19
C SER A 158 26.66 44.21 -15.33
N GLY A 159 26.42 45.48 -15.02
CA GLY A 159 26.37 46.52 -16.05
C GLY A 159 26.09 47.92 -15.51
N SER A 160 27.09 48.60 -14.96
CA SER A 160 27.40 50.00 -15.28
C SER A 160 28.58 50.51 -14.43
N ARG A 161 29.65 50.92 -15.12
CA ARG A 161 30.71 51.76 -14.57
C ARG A 161 30.74 53.06 -15.37
N SER A 162 30.60 54.20 -14.70
CA SER A 162 31.28 55.45 -15.05
C SER A 162 31.05 56.56 -13.99
N ARG A 163 31.85 56.50 -12.90
CA ARG A 163 32.85 57.50 -12.40
C ARG A 163 32.68 59.02 -12.75
N PRO A 164 33.34 59.98 -12.05
CA PRO A 164 33.13 60.48 -10.67
C PRO A 164 33.13 62.04 -10.51
N ALA A 165 32.64 62.53 -9.35
CA ALA A 165 33.11 63.65 -8.47
C ALA A 165 33.34 65.10 -9.04
N PRO A 166 33.52 66.18 -8.22
CA PRO A 166 33.61 66.26 -6.75
C PRO A 166 32.91 67.48 -6.04
N ALA A 167 32.92 67.39 -4.70
CA ALA A 167 33.06 68.43 -3.66
C ALA A 167 32.09 69.64 -3.59
N ASP A 168 31.50 69.87 -2.40
CA ASP A 168 31.94 70.99 -1.55
C ASP A 168 31.51 70.82 -0.07
N ARG A 169 32.28 71.50 0.77
CA ARG A 169 32.37 71.52 2.21
C ARG A 169 31.18 72.17 2.92
N GLY A 170 30.87 71.61 4.08
CA GLY A 170 31.07 72.37 5.32
C GLY A 170 29.84 72.72 6.15
N ARG A 171 30.03 72.51 7.48
CA ARG A 171 29.34 73.14 8.64
C ARG A 171 27.89 72.68 8.87
N ARG A 172 27.36 72.58 10.10
CA ARG A 172 27.77 72.73 11.51
C ARG A 172 26.58 72.18 12.33
N SER A 173 26.84 71.40 13.38
CA SER A 173 26.48 71.68 14.78
C SER A 173 25.02 71.47 15.22
N ALA A 174 24.95 70.79 16.37
CA ALA A 174 23.86 70.65 17.36
C ALA A 174 22.77 69.63 17.07
#